data_AF-K0F7J1-F1
#
_entry.id   AF-K0F7J1-F1
#
_cell.length_a   1.000
_cell.length_b   1.000
_cell.length_c   1.000
_cell.angle_alpha   90.00
_cell.angle_beta   90.00
_cell.angle_gamma   90.00
#
_symmetry.space_group_name_H-M   'P 1'
#
loop_
_entity.id
_entity.type
_entity.pdbx_description
1 polymer ?
#
loop_
_entity_poly.entity_id
_entity_poly.type
_entity_poly.pdbx_seq_one_letter_code
_entity_poly.pdbx_strand_id
1 'polypeptide(L)' 'MGDHPQRTPFYGMVMMLAAMISGLWVADLPWVALRVAAYLALLVVALAGFLMTFRDYS' A
#
# COMPACT_ATOMS: atom_id res chain seq x y z
N MET A 1 1.44 -13.14 29.24
CA MET A 1 2.67 -12.58 28.66
C MET A 1 2.20 -11.56 27.63
N GLY A 2 2.49 -10.28 27.84
CA GLY A 2 1.82 -9.18 27.15
C GLY A 2 1.90 -9.32 25.64
N ASP A 3 0.74 -9.28 24.98
CA ASP A 3 0.67 -9.12 23.54
C ASP A 3 1.52 -7.90 23.20
N HIS A 4 2.62 -8.14 22.48
CA HIS A 4 3.44 -7.05 21.99
C HIS A 4 2.57 -6.18 21.09
N PRO A 5 2.71 -4.84 21.13
CA PRO A 5 1.92 -3.96 20.28
C PRO A 5 2.08 -4.38 18.82
N GLN A 6 1.00 -4.84 18.19
CA GLN A 6 0.99 -5.21 16.78
C GLN A 6 1.09 -3.94 15.94
N ARG A 7 2.31 -3.46 15.72
CA ARG A 7 2.57 -2.28 14.87
C ARG A 7 2.55 -2.64 13.39
N THR A 8 2.81 -3.90 13.04
CA THR A 8 2.87 -4.37 11.65
C THR A 8 1.57 -4.15 10.88
N PRO A 9 0.37 -4.48 11.44
CA PRO A 9 -0.88 -4.22 10.74
C PRO A 9 -1.15 -2.72 10.56
N PHE A 10 -0.76 -1.90 11.54
CA PHE A 10 -0.88 -0.44 11.41
C PHE A 10 -0.01 0.10 10.27
N TYR A 11 1.25 -0.35 10.15
CA TYR A 11 2.09 0.04 9.02
C TYR A 11 1.53 -0.43 7.68
N GLY A 12 0.99 -1.65 7.62
CA GLY A 12 0.31 -2.18 6.45
C GLY A 12 -0.86 -1.30 6.01
N MET A 13 -1.72 -0.92 6.95
CA MET A 13 -2.84 -0.01 6.72
C MET A 13 -2.37 1.37 6.23
N VAL A 14 -1.35 1.94 6.85
CA VAL A 14 -0.79 3.24 6.42
C VAL A 14 -0.25 3.17 4.99
N MET A 15 0.45 2.09 4.62
CA MET A 15 0.92 1.90 3.24
C MET A 15 -0.23 1.78 2.25
N MET A 16 -1.30 1.06 2.58
CA MET A 16 -2.48 0.94 1.72
C MET A 16 -3.20 2.29 1.54
N LEU A 17 -3.36 3.07 2.62
CA LEU A 17 -3.92 4.42 2.55
C LEU A 17 -3.03 5.36 1.72
N ALA A 18 -1.71 5.31 1.92
CA ALA A 18 -0.76 6.09 1.14
C ALA A 18 -0.84 5.72 -0.35
N ALA A 19 -0.96 4.42 -0.69
CA ALA A 19 -1.11 3.96 -2.06
C ALA A 19 -2.44 4.43 -2.69
N MET A 20 -3.54 4.36 -1.94
CA MET A 20 -4.84 4.83 -2.39
C MET A 20 -4.84 6.33 -2.66
N ILE A 21 -4.35 7.12 -1.69
CA ILE A 21 -4.32 8.58 -1.78
C ILE A 21 -3.39 9.01 -2.92
N SER A 22 -2.16 8.49 -2.97
CA SER A 22 -1.22 8.81 -4.07
C SER A 22 -1.76 8.44 -5.46
N GLY A 23 -2.55 7.37 -5.55
CA GLY A 23 -3.22 6.95 -6.78
C GLY A 23 -4.18 7.97 -7.38
N LEU A 24 -4.70 8.92 -6.59
CA LEU A 24 -5.59 9.99 -7.06
C LEU A 24 -4.87 10.93 -8.04
N TRP A 25 -3.60 11.26 -7.79
CA TRP A 25 -2.81 12.13 -8.67
C TRP A 25 -2.16 11.39 -9.85
N VAL A 26 -2.10 10.05 -9.81
CA VAL A 26 -1.54 9.26 -10.93
C VAL A 26 -2.36 9.48 -12.21
N ALA A 27 -3.65 9.77 -12.09
CA ALA A 27 -4.52 10.03 -13.25
C ALA A 27 -4.09 11.26 -14.06
N ASP A 28 -3.50 12.27 -13.42
CA ASP A 28 -3.12 13.56 -14.01
C ASP A 28 -1.76 13.53 -14.72
N LEU A 29 -1.02 12.42 -14.64
CA LEU A 29 0.28 12.31 -15.31
C LEU A 29 0.12 12.38 -16.83
N PRO A 30 0.93 13.18 -17.55
CA PRO A 30 0.76 13.39 -18.99
C PRO A 30 1.11 12.16 -19.83
N TRP A 31 1.95 11.26 -19.32
CA TRP A 31 2.52 10.14 -20.08
C TRP A 31 1.89 8.81 -19.65
N VAL A 32 1.27 8.11 -20.60
CA VAL A 32 0.60 6.82 -20.35
C VAL A 32 1.57 5.80 -19.75
N ALA A 33 2.81 5.71 -20.26
CA ALA A 33 3.81 4.78 -19.73
C ALA A 33 4.14 5.07 -18.26
N LEU A 34 4.27 6.35 -17.88
CA LEU A 34 4.55 6.75 -16.51
C LEU A 34 3.36 6.44 -15.58
N ARG A 35 2.13 6.65 -16.06
CA ARG A 35 0.90 6.26 -15.35
C ARG A 35 0.87 4.76 -15.06
N VAL A 36 1.12 3.94 -16.07
CA VAL A 36 1.15 2.47 -15.92
C VAL A 36 2.22 2.06 -14.92
N ALA A 37 3.45 2.59 -15.05
CA ALA A 37 4.53 2.30 -14.11
C ALA A 37 4.18 2.71 -12.67
N ALA A 38 3.58 3.89 -12.48
CA ALA A 38 3.10 4.36 -11.19
C ALA A 38 2.02 3.44 -10.60
N TYR A 39 1.01 3.05 -11.38
CA TYR A 39 -0.01 2.12 -10.90
C TYR A 39 0.57 0.75 -10.53
N LEU A 40 1.53 0.23 -11.29
CA LEU A 40 2.23 -1.02 -10.95
C LEU A 40 3.01 -0.89 -9.63
N ALA A 41 3.71 0.23 -9.44
CA ALA A 41 4.42 0.49 -8.19
C ALA A 41 3.44 0.59 -7.00
N LEU A 42 2.32 1.31 -7.16
CA LEU A 42 1.28 1.42 -6.14
C LEU A 42 0.63 0.08 -5.82
N LEU A 43 0.41 -0.76 -6.84
CA LEU A 43 -0.09 -2.12 -6.65
C LEU A 43 0.88 -2.94 -5.77
N VAL A 44 2.18 -2.89 -6.04
CA VAL A 44 3.19 -3.58 -5.23
C VAL A 44 3.18 -3.07 -3.78
N VAL A 45 3.10 -1.75 -3.58
CA VAL A 45 3.01 -1.16 -2.23
C VAL A 45 1.73 -1.61 -1.51
N ALA A 46 0.59 -1.60 -2.21
CA ALA A 46 -0.69 -2.05 -1.65
C ALA A 46 -0.67 -3.54 -1.29
N LEU A 47 -0.05 -4.39 -2.13
CA LEU A 47 0.14 -5.82 -1.85
C LEU A 47 1.06 -6.04 -0.65
N ALA A 48 2.16 -5.30 -0.55
CA ALA A 48 3.04 -5.36 0.62
C ALA A 48 2.30 -4.94 1.90
N GLY A 49 1.50 -3.86 1.83
CA GLY A 49 0.67 -3.42 2.94
C GLY A 49 -0.43 -4.42 3.33
N PHE A 50 -1.05 -5.05 2.34
CA PHE A 50 -2.00 -6.14 2.54
C PHE A 50 -1.34 -7.31 3.26
N LEU A 51 -0.18 -7.78 2.77
CA LEU A 51 0.56 -8.87 3.42
C LEU A 51 0.96 -8.51 4.85
N MET A 52 1.45 -7.30 5.11
CA MET A 52 1.78 -6.87 6.47
C MET A 52 0.56 -6.80 7.40
N THR A 53 -0.62 -6.49 6.86
CA THR A 53 -1.87 -6.38 7.63
C THR A 53 -2.49 -7.75 7.91
N PHE A 54 -2.54 -8.62 6.90
CA PHE A 54 -3.27 -9.88 6.96
C PHE A 54 -2.40 -11.12 7.19
N ARG A 55 -1.07 -11.02 7.16
CA ARG A 55 -0.19 -12.18 7.42
C ARG A 55 -0.44 -12.86 8.76
N ASP A 56 -0.91 -12.11 9.76
CA ASP A 56 -1.11 -12.62 11.12
C ASP A 56 -2.56 -13.14 11.32
N TYR A 57 -3.44 -12.97 10.30
CA TYR A 57 -4.82 -13.48 10.31
C TYR A 57 -4.98 -14.86 9.67
N SER A 58 -3.92 -15.45 9.08
CA SER A 58 -3.91 -16.83 8.55
C SER A 58 -3.25 -17.80 9.51
#